data_AF-A0A8T2VA43-F1
#
_entry.id   AF-A0A8T2VA43-F1
#
_cell.length_a   1.000
_cell.length_b   1.000
_cell.length_c   1.000
_cell.angle_alpha   90.00
_cell.angle_beta   90.00
_cell.angle_gamma   90.00
#
_symmetry.space_group_name_H-M   'P 1'
#
loop_
_entity.id
_entity.type
_entity.pdbx_description
1 polymer ?
#
loop_
_entity_poly.entity_id
_entity_poly.type
_entity_poly.pdbx_seq_one_letter_code
_entity_poly.pdbx_strand_id
1 'polypeptide(L)'
;MLGSHLLTHHWAKEVLFGGVGFVPDIPSLQQWLELAWTCGFDEHGAEFYQFKIHGCREWIGTTECAALFRSFGLRARIVDFSSAVRKLENGQATIDRWFQRKVPESGNAQNKMSVQLPGTNKIHLNVECDACGAYPIKGKRYKSKKKENYDLCSSCILQETKQQDYEELTSCRSASLKQEAVKDENVNHEHLIKWVWDYFIDHVSSPVSKACLDLFQGHIATSGSTPLYFQHQGHSRTIVGVQRRKKHAASNEEVFLLVLDPSNKTEELLQSLRSKRNWQKLIKRGVHTLKKRSYQVCYVEPGIAEGQELQELKILKSEHFYN
;
A
#
# COMPACT_ATOMS: atom_id res chain seq x y z
N MET A 1 9.62 11.14 6.20
CA MET A 1 8.63 12.25 6.16
C MET A 1 7.53 12.06 7.19
N LEU A 2 6.76 10.96 7.15
CA LEU A 2 5.74 10.71 8.19
C LEU A 2 6.35 10.61 9.60
N GLY A 3 7.43 9.82 9.76
CA GLY A 3 8.14 9.70 11.04
C GLY A 3 8.62 11.05 11.61
N SER A 4 9.16 11.95 10.78
CA SER A 4 9.61 13.27 11.26
C SER A 4 8.46 14.14 11.75
N HIS A 5 7.26 14.03 11.15
CA HIS A 5 6.08 14.72 11.66
C HIS A 5 5.62 14.10 13.00
N LEU A 6 5.58 12.77 13.10
CA LEU A 6 5.17 12.07 14.32
C LEU A 6 6.06 12.45 15.51
N LEU A 7 7.37 12.58 15.30
CA LEU A 7 8.32 13.01 16.33
C LEU A 7 8.10 14.45 16.86
N THR A 8 7.25 15.26 16.21
CA THR A 8 6.83 16.56 16.75
C THR A 8 5.75 16.44 17.82
N HIS A 9 5.10 15.28 17.93
CA HIS A 9 4.08 15.00 18.93
C HIS A 9 4.67 14.23 20.11
N HIS A 10 4.43 14.72 21.33
CA HIS A 10 5.00 14.14 22.55
C HIS A 10 4.69 12.64 22.70
N TRP A 11 3.42 12.26 22.50
CA TRP A 11 2.95 10.88 22.64
C TRP A 11 3.66 9.89 21.70
N ALA A 12 4.04 10.32 20.50
CA ALA A 12 4.78 9.49 19.56
C ALA A 12 6.29 9.56 19.80
N LYS A 13 6.82 10.74 20.15
CA LYS A 13 8.26 10.99 20.32
C LYS A 13 8.88 10.10 21.40
N GLU A 14 8.15 9.81 22.47
CA GLU A 14 8.64 9.01 23.60
C GLU A 14 8.83 7.53 23.25
N VAL A 15 8.06 6.99 22.31
CA VAL A 15 8.05 5.55 21.99
C VAL A 15 8.64 5.23 20.62
N LEU A 16 8.44 6.11 19.64
CA LEU A 16 8.80 5.85 18.25
C LEU A 16 10.31 5.73 18.10
N PHE A 17 10.75 4.68 17.42
CA PHE A 17 12.18 4.35 17.23
C PHE A 17 12.95 4.18 18.55
N GLY A 18 12.27 3.71 19.60
CA GLY A 18 12.86 3.53 20.92
C GLY A 18 13.13 4.84 21.66
N GLY A 19 12.41 5.92 21.31
CA GLY A 19 12.49 7.20 22.01
C GLY A 19 13.73 8.04 21.65
N VAL A 20 14.46 7.69 20.58
CA VAL A 20 15.69 8.41 20.19
C VAL A 20 15.46 9.85 19.71
N GLY A 21 14.22 10.21 19.36
CA GLY A 21 13.84 11.59 19.03
C GLY A 21 14.24 12.07 17.63
N PHE A 22 14.79 11.21 16.78
CA PHE A 22 15.09 11.49 15.36
C PHE A 22 14.67 10.31 14.47
N VAL A 23 14.59 10.54 13.16
CA VAL A 23 14.26 9.48 12.19
C VAL A 23 15.53 8.68 11.88
N PRO A 24 15.56 7.35 12.13
CA PRO A 24 16.72 6.51 11.82
C PRO A 24 16.99 6.44 10.30
N ASP A 25 18.21 5.99 9.96
CA ASP A 25 18.57 5.72 8.58
C ASP A 25 17.88 4.46 8.02
N ILE A 26 18.03 4.23 6.71
CA ILE A 26 17.35 3.12 6.03
C ILE A 26 17.74 1.75 6.63
N PRO A 27 19.03 1.43 6.87
CA PRO A 27 19.39 0.16 7.52
C PRO A 27 18.74 -0.01 8.89
N SER A 28 18.73 1.04 9.72
CA SER A 28 18.08 0.97 11.04
C SER A 28 16.56 0.75 10.92
N LEU A 29 15.90 1.41 9.97
CA LEU A 29 14.47 1.20 9.70
C LEU A 29 14.18 -0.23 9.23
N GLN A 30 15.06 -0.83 8.42
CA GLN A 30 14.94 -2.23 8.01
C GLN A 30 15.05 -3.17 9.22
N GLN A 31 16.00 -2.93 10.13
CA GLN A 31 16.12 -3.73 11.36
C GLN A 31 14.90 -3.59 12.26
N TRP A 32 14.36 -2.37 12.41
CA TRP A 32 13.13 -2.17 13.17
C TRP A 32 11.94 -2.92 12.57
N LEU A 33 11.85 -3.02 11.24
CA LEU A 33 10.83 -3.80 10.57
C LEU A 33 11.00 -5.31 10.80
N GLU A 34 12.23 -5.83 10.76
CA GLU A 34 12.51 -7.24 11.11
C GLU A 34 12.15 -7.56 12.57
N LEU A 35 12.41 -6.62 13.49
CA LEU A 35 11.98 -6.73 14.88
C LEU A 35 10.45 -6.72 15.01
N ALA A 36 9.76 -5.85 14.25
CA ALA A 36 8.30 -5.84 14.20
C ALA A 36 7.74 -7.21 13.78
N TRP A 37 8.32 -7.81 12.73
CA TRP A 37 7.96 -9.16 12.28
C TRP A 37 8.21 -10.22 13.36
N THR A 38 9.35 -10.15 14.05
CA THR A 38 9.68 -11.05 15.17
C THR A 38 8.68 -10.92 16.32
N CYS A 39 8.15 -9.72 16.55
CA CYS A 39 7.09 -9.47 17.53
C CYS A 39 5.68 -9.86 17.05
N GLY A 40 5.55 -10.41 15.84
CA GLY A 40 4.31 -10.94 15.26
C GLY A 40 3.46 -9.90 14.54
N PHE A 41 3.99 -8.70 14.23
CA PHE A 41 3.29 -7.75 13.37
C PHE A 41 3.44 -8.17 11.90
N ASP A 42 2.33 -8.20 11.15
CA ASP A 42 2.32 -8.49 9.71
C ASP A 42 3.07 -9.78 9.32
N GLU A 43 2.58 -10.92 9.82
CA GLU A 43 3.13 -12.25 9.51
C GLU A 43 3.20 -12.52 8.00
N HIS A 44 2.22 -12.06 7.22
CA HIS A 44 2.21 -12.23 5.77
C HIS A 44 3.33 -11.44 5.07
N GLY A 45 3.55 -10.19 5.46
CA GLY A 45 4.69 -9.40 4.98
C GLY A 45 6.02 -10.05 5.39
N ALA A 46 6.12 -10.52 6.63
CA ALA A 46 7.30 -11.22 7.13
C ALA A 46 7.62 -12.47 6.30
N GLU A 47 6.64 -13.33 6.04
CA GLU A 47 6.79 -14.53 5.20
C GLU A 47 7.23 -14.17 3.77
N PHE A 48 6.62 -13.12 3.18
CA PHE A 48 6.96 -12.66 1.83
C PHE A 48 8.44 -12.28 1.70
N TYR A 49 8.99 -11.56 2.70
CA TYR A 49 10.40 -11.20 2.75
C TYR A 49 11.29 -12.25 3.42
N GLN A 50 10.76 -13.43 3.76
CA GLN A 50 11.50 -14.49 4.47
C GLN A 50 12.13 -13.96 5.77
N PHE A 51 11.42 -13.08 6.48
CA PHE A 51 11.84 -12.42 7.71
C PHE A 51 13.14 -11.61 7.58
N LYS A 52 13.51 -11.22 6.35
CA LYS A 52 14.78 -10.52 6.10
C LYS A 52 14.67 -9.42 5.05
N ILE A 53 14.98 -8.20 5.46
CA ILE A 53 15.06 -7.02 4.59
C ILE A 53 16.25 -6.12 4.89
N HIS A 54 16.89 -6.26 6.06
CA HIS A 54 18.11 -5.54 6.41
C HIS A 54 19.25 -5.89 5.45
N GLY A 55 19.83 -4.84 4.86
CA GLY A 55 20.89 -4.95 3.85
C GLY A 55 20.35 -5.25 2.44
N CYS A 56 19.05 -5.50 2.30
CA CYS A 56 18.41 -5.70 1.00
C CYS A 56 18.01 -4.35 0.37
N ARG A 57 17.77 -4.36 -0.95
CA ARG A 57 17.29 -3.19 -1.71
C ARG A 57 15.83 -3.35 -2.16
N GLU A 58 15.09 -4.20 -1.44
CA GLU A 58 13.70 -4.49 -1.73
C GLU A 58 12.83 -3.26 -1.49
N TRP A 59 11.76 -3.15 -2.29
CA TRP A 59 10.80 -2.08 -2.17
C TRP A 59 9.74 -2.46 -1.14
N ILE A 60 9.55 -1.59 -0.15
CA ILE A 60 8.46 -1.71 0.83
C ILE A 60 7.22 -0.91 0.41
N GLY A 61 6.09 -1.27 0.99
CA GLY A 61 4.81 -0.63 0.76
C GLY A 61 4.11 -0.16 2.04
N THR A 62 2.81 0.02 1.89
CA THR A 62 1.91 0.51 2.94
C THR A 62 1.82 -0.44 4.14
N THR A 63 1.88 -1.75 3.88
CA THR A 63 1.82 -2.83 4.88
C THR A 63 3.03 -2.79 5.81
N GLU A 64 4.24 -2.79 5.25
CA GLU A 64 5.48 -2.67 6.02
C GLU A 64 5.56 -1.34 6.78
N CYS A 65 5.11 -0.24 6.16
CA CYS A 65 5.02 1.07 6.82
C CYS A 65 4.11 1.01 8.07
N ALA A 66 2.92 0.40 7.93
CA ALA A 66 2.00 0.23 9.05
C ALA A 66 2.53 -0.72 10.11
N ALA A 67 3.13 -1.85 9.73
CA ALA A 67 3.72 -2.82 10.64
C ALA A 67 4.83 -2.19 11.50
N LEU A 68 5.72 -1.41 10.87
CA LEU A 68 6.77 -0.68 11.55
C LEU A 68 6.20 0.27 12.62
N PHE A 69 5.25 1.14 12.27
CA PHE A 69 4.68 2.08 13.25
C PHE A 69 3.87 1.37 14.35
N ARG A 70 3.07 0.35 14.00
CA ARG A 70 2.29 -0.42 14.96
C ARG A 70 3.14 -1.17 15.97
N SER A 71 4.35 -1.59 15.59
CA SER A 71 5.30 -2.23 16.53
C SER A 71 5.71 -1.33 17.70
N PHE A 72 5.63 -0.01 17.53
CA PHE A 72 5.84 0.99 18.59
C PHE A 72 4.53 1.43 19.28
N GLY A 73 3.41 0.74 19.02
CA GLY A 73 2.10 1.09 19.55
C GLY A 73 1.39 2.22 18.84
N LEU A 74 1.90 2.75 17.72
CA LEU A 74 1.21 3.79 16.96
C LEU A 74 0.03 3.19 16.18
N ARG A 75 -1.12 3.88 16.19
CA ARG A 75 -2.35 3.47 15.50
C ARG A 75 -2.29 3.73 13.99
N ALA A 76 -1.38 3.06 13.28
CA ALA A 76 -1.31 3.16 11.84
C ALA A 76 -2.48 2.43 11.17
N ARG A 77 -3.19 3.10 10.25
CA ARG A 77 -4.33 2.58 9.48
C ARG A 77 -3.98 2.52 8.00
N ILE A 78 -4.66 1.64 7.27
CA ILE A 78 -4.49 1.46 5.81
C ILE A 78 -5.84 1.67 5.13
N VAL A 79 -5.83 2.41 4.03
CA VAL A 79 -6.99 2.61 3.17
C VAL A 79 -6.62 2.29 1.73
N ASP A 80 -7.42 1.44 1.11
CA ASP A 80 -7.25 0.98 -0.25
C ASP A 80 -8.28 1.62 -1.18
N PHE A 81 -7.80 2.21 -2.27
CA PHE A 81 -8.63 2.81 -3.30
C PHE A 81 -8.38 2.08 -4.61
N SER A 82 -9.34 1.29 -5.10
CA SER A 82 -9.19 0.53 -6.35
C SER A 82 -10.29 0.86 -7.34
N SER A 83 -9.90 1.09 -8.59
CA SER A 83 -10.83 1.29 -9.70
C SER A 83 -11.41 -0.01 -10.27
N ALA A 84 -11.02 -1.14 -9.71
CA ALA A 84 -11.33 -2.44 -10.26
C ALA A 84 -12.48 -3.11 -9.54
N VAL A 85 -13.67 -2.92 -10.09
CA VAL A 85 -14.70 -3.93 -10.07
C VAL A 85 -14.76 -4.53 -11.47
N ARG A 86 -14.29 -5.78 -11.66
CA ARG A 86 -14.66 -6.51 -12.87
C ARG A 86 -16.10 -6.97 -12.72
N LYS A 87 -17.01 -6.40 -13.53
CA LYS A 87 -18.31 -7.04 -13.80
C LYS A 87 -18.04 -8.21 -14.76
N LEU A 88 -18.21 -9.43 -14.29
CA LEU A 88 -18.43 -10.57 -15.17
C LEU A 88 -19.90 -10.55 -15.65
N GLU A 89 -20.18 -11.10 -16.82
CA GLU A 89 -21.52 -11.15 -17.47
C GLU A 89 -22.62 -11.85 -16.64
N ASN A 90 -22.27 -12.35 -15.46
CA ASN A 90 -23.14 -13.04 -14.49
C ASN A 90 -23.37 -12.25 -13.19
N GLY A 91 -23.01 -10.95 -13.12
CA GLY A 91 -23.49 -10.05 -12.06
C GLY A 91 -22.78 -10.18 -10.70
N GLN A 92 -21.63 -10.86 -10.61
CA GLN A 92 -20.79 -10.89 -9.41
C GLN A 92 -19.45 -10.18 -9.63
N ALA A 93 -19.12 -9.28 -8.71
CA ALA A 93 -17.92 -8.44 -8.69
C ALA A 93 -16.72 -9.21 -8.12
N THR A 94 -15.59 -9.24 -8.84
CA THR A 94 -14.31 -9.71 -8.29
C THR A 94 -13.24 -8.61 -8.35
N ILE A 95 -12.40 -8.60 -7.31
CA ILE A 95 -11.40 -7.57 -6.97
C ILE A 95 -10.13 -7.76 -7.83
N ASP A 96 -9.66 -6.74 -8.57
CA ASP A 96 -8.31 -6.80 -9.15
C ASP A 96 -7.27 -6.73 -8.01
N ARG A 97 -6.51 -7.82 -7.83
CA ARG A 97 -5.44 -7.91 -6.81
C ARG A 97 -4.07 -7.48 -7.36
N TRP A 98 -3.33 -6.81 -6.48
CA TRP A 98 -2.28 -5.85 -6.79
C TRP A 98 -0.86 -6.36 -7.09
N PHE A 99 -0.62 -7.67 -7.06
CA PHE A 99 0.74 -8.19 -7.19
C PHE A 99 0.97 -8.84 -8.55
N GLN A 100 1.26 -8.00 -9.55
CA GLN A 100 2.06 -8.42 -10.71
C GLN A 100 3.12 -7.36 -11.03
N ARG A 101 4.37 -7.59 -10.61
CA ARG A 101 5.50 -7.60 -11.57
C ARG A 101 6.81 -8.17 -11.02
N LYS A 102 7.52 -8.73 -11.99
CA LYS A 102 8.80 -9.45 -12.00
C LYS A 102 9.96 -8.75 -11.28
N VAL A 103 10.75 -9.57 -10.60
CA VAL A 103 12.13 -9.31 -10.15
C VAL A 103 13.01 -8.95 -11.36
N PRO A 104 13.86 -7.90 -11.29
CA PRO A 104 14.87 -7.65 -12.32
C PRO A 104 16.00 -8.68 -12.23
N GLU A 105 16.36 -9.29 -13.36
CA GLU A 105 17.55 -10.13 -13.48
C GLU A 105 18.81 -9.29 -13.21
N SER A 106 19.44 -9.52 -12.06
CA SER A 106 20.84 -9.15 -11.84
C SER A 106 21.70 -10.33 -12.25
N GLY A 107 22.11 -10.36 -13.52
CA GLY A 107 23.10 -11.31 -14.02
C GLY A 107 24.51 -10.80 -13.77
N ASN A 108 25.27 -11.44 -12.88
CA ASN A 108 26.42 -12.28 -13.24
C ASN A 108 27.23 -12.68 -11.99
N ALA A 109 27.18 -13.95 -11.62
CA ALA A 109 28.31 -14.67 -11.05
C ALA A 109 28.05 -16.17 -11.21
N GLN A 110 28.82 -16.78 -12.11
CA GLN A 110 28.90 -18.22 -12.27
C GLN A 110 29.50 -18.83 -11.00
N ASN A 111 28.74 -19.68 -10.29
CA ASN A 111 29.28 -20.98 -9.89
C ASN A 111 28.18 -21.96 -9.47
N LYS A 112 28.29 -23.16 -10.02
CA LYS A 112 27.31 -24.24 -10.01
C LYS A 112 27.83 -25.31 -9.07
N MET A 113 27.22 -25.49 -7.90
CA MET A 113 27.27 -26.77 -7.17
C MET A 113 25.94 -27.03 -6.46
N SER A 114 25.46 -28.25 -6.69
CA SER A 114 24.14 -28.79 -6.42
C SER A 114 24.04 -29.40 -5.02
N VAL A 115 22.95 -29.09 -4.31
CA VAL A 115 22.36 -29.97 -3.28
C VAL A 115 20.85 -29.92 -3.47
N GLN A 116 20.24 -31.07 -3.78
CA GLN A 116 18.78 -31.24 -3.88
C GLN A 116 18.20 -31.50 -2.47
N LEU A 117 17.10 -30.83 -2.12
CA LEU A 117 16.18 -31.24 -1.06
C LEU A 117 14.74 -31.30 -1.60
N PRO A 118 13.92 -32.29 -1.18
CA PRO A 118 12.61 -32.56 -1.74
C PRO A 118 11.52 -31.80 -0.98
N GLY A 119 10.74 -31.01 -1.71
CA GLY A 119 9.61 -30.25 -1.17
C GLY A 119 9.33 -29.07 -2.08
N THR A 120 8.53 -29.29 -3.13
CA THR A 120 8.08 -28.21 -4.00
C THR A 120 7.21 -27.27 -3.19
N ASN A 121 7.78 -26.21 -2.63
CA ASN A 121 7.08 -25.03 -2.08
C ASN A 121 6.39 -24.24 -3.20
N LYS A 122 5.63 -24.91 -4.07
CA LYS A 122 4.79 -24.27 -5.07
C LYS A 122 3.52 -23.83 -4.37
N ILE A 123 3.26 -22.53 -4.39
CA ILE A 123 2.05 -21.94 -3.79
C ILE A 123 1.28 -21.29 -4.94
N HIS A 124 0.04 -21.73 -5.16
CA HIS A 124 -0.86 -21.18 -6.16
C HIS A 124 -1.62 -20.01 -5.54
N LEU A 125 -0.97 -18.85 -5.47
CA LEU A 125 -1.54 -17.60 -4.97
C LEU A 125 -2.80 -17.23 -5.75
N ASN A 126 -3.81 -16.67 -5.06
CA ASN A 126 -5.12 -16.32 -5.61
C ASN A 126 -5.97 -17.52 -6.09
N VAL A 127 -5.71 -18.71 -5.53
CA VAL A 127 -6.54 -19.91 -5.75
C VAL A 127 -6.93 -20.47 -4.40
N GLU A 128 -8.23 -20.51 -4.14
CA GLU A 128 -8.83 -21.17 -2.99
C GLU A 128 -9.22 -22.59 -3.40
N CYS A 129 -9.07 -23.56 -2.51
CA CYS A 129 -9.60 -24.89 -2.74
C CYS A 129 -11.11 -24.89 -2.48
N ASP A 130 -11.93 -25.10 -3.51
CA ASP A 130 -13.40 -25.05 -3.42
C ASP A 130 -14.02 -26.11 -2.48
N ALA A 131 -13.28 -27.18 -2.17
CA ALA A 131 -13.76 -28.22 -1.25
C ALA A 131 -13.47 -27.92 0.23
N CYS A 132 -12.39 -27.20 0.58
CA CYS A 132 -11.97 -27.03 1.98
C CYS A 132 -11.67 -25.58 2.38
N GLY A 133 -11.77 -24.63 1.45
CA GLY A 133 -11.45 -23.22 1.68
C GLY A 133 -9.96 -22.94 1.84
N ALA A 134 -9.07 -23.91 1.60
CA ALA A 134 -7.63 -23.70 1.74
C ALA A 134 -7.15 -22.64 0.75
N TYR A 135 -6.68 -21.51 1.28
CA TYR A 135 -6.22 -20.37 0.51
C TYR A 135 -4.90 -19.81 1.07
N PRO A 136 -3.87 -19.58 0.24
CA PRO A 136 -3.71 -20.08 -1.13
C PRO A 136 -3.44 -21.59 -1.15
N ILE A 137 -3.79 -22.29 -2.23
CA ILE A 137 -3.45 -23.71 -2.38
C ILE A 137 -1.92 -23.91 -2.34
N LYS A 138 -1.43 -24.61 -1.32
CA LYS A 138 -0.03 -25.02 -1.17
C LYS A 138 0.17 -26.39 -1.84
N GLY A 139 1.25 -26.55 -2.60
CA GLY A 139 1.56 -27.77 -3.35
C GLY A 139 0.96 -27.77 -4.76
N LYS A 140 0.48 -28.94 -5.21
CA LYS A 140 -0.13 -29.11 -6.53
C LYS A 140 -1.57 -28.60 -6.52
N ARG A 141 -1.94 -27.82 -7.54
CA ARG A 141 -3.31 -27.40 -7.84
C ARG A 141 -3.95 -28.30 -8.91
N TYR A 142 -5.20 -28.68 -8.70
CA TYR A 142 -5.99 -29.51 -9.59
C TYR A 142 -7.24 -28.77 -10.05
N LYS A 143 -7.36 -28.47 -11.34
CA LYS A 143 -8.51 -27.75 -11.89
C LYS A 143 -9.50 -28.72 -12.53
N SER A 144 -10.80 -28.57 -12.27
CA SER A 144 -11.82 -29.41 -12.93
C SER A 144 -11.92 -29.10 -14.42
N LYS A 145 -12.00 -30.16 -15.23
CA LYS A 145 -12.30 -30.11 -16.67
C LYS A 145 -13.79 -29.97 -16.95
N LYS A 146 -14.65 -30.22 -15.96
CA LYS A 146 -16.11 -30.24 -16.10
C LYS A 146 -16.81 -29.08 -15.37
N LYS A 147 -16.23 -28.61 -14.27
CA LYS A 147 -16.75 -27.48 -13.48
C LYS A 147 -15.87 -26.26 -13.69
N GLU A 148 -16.48 -25.14 -14.04
CA GLU A 148 -15.76 -23.88 -14.20
C GLU A 148 -15.34 -23.32 -12.84
N ASN A 149 -14.11 -22.81 -12.74
CA ASN A 149 -13.50 -22.27 -11.50
C ASN A 149 -13.50 -23.21 -10.29
N TYR A 150 -13.54 -24.53 -10.49
CA TYR A 150 -13.46 -25.49 -9.41
C TYR A 150 -12.04 -26.07 -9.30
N ASP A 151 -11.31 -25.60 -8.29
CA ASP A 151 -9.92 -25.92 -8.00
C ASP A 151 -9.79 -26.67 -6.67
N LEU A 152 -8.99 -27.74 -6.68
CA LEU A 152 -8.72 -28.56 -5.51
C LEU A 152 -7.25 -28.53 -5.15
N CYS A 153 -6.99 -28.46 -3.85
CA CYS A 153 -5.66 -28.67 -3.30
C CYS A 153 -5.29 -30.16 -3.32
N SER A 154 -4.01 -30.44 -3.07
CA SER A 154 -3.47 -31.81 -3.10
C SER A 154 -4.14 -32.76 -2.11
N SER A 155 -4.66 -32.26 -0.98
CA SER A 155 -5.41 -33.09 -0.02
C SER A 155 -6.84 -33.34 -0.47
N CYS A 156 -7.51 -32.35 -1.07
CA CYS A 156 -8.91 -32.50 -1.48
C CYS A 156 -9.08 -33.32 -2.76
N ILE A 157 -8.14 -33.29 -3.69
CA ILE A 157 -8.21 -34.15 -4.88
C ILE A 157 -8.13 -35.64 -4.52
N LEU A 158 -7.43 -36.01 -3.43
CA LEU A 158 -7.33 -37.40 -2.97
C LEU A 158 -8.65 -37.93 -2.43
N GLN A 159 -9.55 -37.04 -2.02
CA GLN A 159 -10.88 -37.38 -1.53
C GLN A 159 -11.93 -37.44 -2.66
N GLU A 160 -11.57 -37.03 -3.89
CA GLU A 160 -12.47 -37.08 -5.03
C GLU A 160 -12.52 -38.45 -5.70
N THR A 161 -13.73 -38.88 -6.07
CA THR A 161 -13.96 -40.20 -6.70
C THR A 161 -13.69 -40.19 -8.20
N LYS A 162 -13.73 -39.02 -8.85
CA LYS A 162 -13.54 -38.85 -10.30
C LYS A 162 -12.34 -37.97 -10.62
N GLN A 163 -11.16 -38.31 -10.09
CA GLN A 163 -9.92 -37.53 -10.26
C GLN A 163 -9.54 -37.29 -11.73
N GLN A 164 -9.90 -38.19 -12.64
CA GLN A 164 -9.69 -38.05 -14.10
C GLN A 164 -10.35 -36.78 -14.71
N ASP A 165 -11.39 -36.27 -14.04
CA ASP A 165 -12.10 -35.05 -14.42
C ASP A 165 -11.35 -33.79 -14.01
N TYR A 166 -10.14 -33.91 -13.46
CA TYR A 166 -9.28 -32.80 -13.06
C TYR A 166 -7.93 -32.84 -13.80
N GLU A 167 -7.34 -31.67 -14.03
CA GLU A 167 -6.00 -31.51 -14.59
C GLU A 167 -5.04 -30.92 -13.55
N GLU A 168 -3.85 -31.53 -13.43
CA GLU A 168 -2.79 -31.02 -12.55
C GLU A 168 -2.06 -29.86 -13.24
N LEU A 169 -2.12 -28.66 -12.65
CA LEU A 169 -1.48 -27.47 -13.21
C LEU A 169 -0.07 -27.31 -12.64
N THR A 170 0.95 -27.86 -13.32
CA THR A 170 2.33 -27.95 -12.81
C THR A 170 3.29 -26.83 -13.22
N SER A 171 2.93 -25.95 -14.17
CA SER A 171 3.80 -24.86 -14.65
C SER A 171 3.06 -23.57 -15.01
N CYS A 172 3.73 -22.43 -14.77
CA CYS A 172 3.34 -21.13 -15.33
C CYS A 172 3.55 -21.16 -16.84
N ARG A 173 2.47 -21.19 -17.65
CA ARG A 173 2.61 -21.03 -19.09
C ARG A 173 2.91 -19.57 -19.43
N SER A 174 4.07 -19.34 -20.05
CA SER A 174 4.37 -18.15 -20.83
C SER A 174 3.48 -18.15 -22.09
N ALA A 175 2.34 -17.47 -22.04
CA ALA A 175 1.58 -17.15 -23.24
C ALA A 175 2.14 -15.85 -23.83
N SER A 176 2.80 -15.96 -24.99
CA SER A 176 2.98 -14.83 -25.91
C SER A 176 1.59 -14.35 -26.35
N LEU A 177 1.02 -13.41 -25.60
CA LEU A 177 -0.14 -12.65 -26.03
C LEU A 177 0.39 -11.42 -26.77
N LYS A 178 0.00 -11.30 -28.03
CA LYS A 178 0.11 -10.06 -28.80
C LYS A 178 -0.54 -8.95 -27.95
N GLN A 179 0.21 -7.87 -27.70
CA GLN A 179 -0.33 -6.67 -27.08
C GLN A 179 -1.38 -6.08 -28.01
N GLU A 180 -2.65 -6.35 -27.75
CA GLU A 180 -3.69 -5.40 -28.11
C GLU A 180 -3.71 -4.33 -27.02
N ALA A 181 -3.39 -3.11 -27.42
CA ALA A 181 -3.41 -1.94 -26.57
C ALA A 181 -4.85 -1.67 -26.12
N VAL A 182 -5.22 -2.17 -24.94
CA VAL A 182 -6.43 -1.72 -24.24
C VAL A 182 -6.18 -0.27 -23.87
N LYS A 183 -6.94 0.65 -24.48
CA LYS A 183 -6.90 2.08 -24.17
C LYS A 183 -7.20 2.25 -22.67
N ASP A 184 -6.34 2.99 -21.96
CA ASP A 184 -6.59 3.42 -20.58
C ASP A 184 -7.94 4.17 -20.55
N GLU A 185 -8.97 3.51 -20.03
CA GLU A 185 -10.20 4.20 -19.64
C GLU A 185 -9.85 5.21 -18.56
N ASN A 186 -10.55 6.35 -18.57
CA ASN A 186 -10.34 7.44 -17.63
C ASN A 186 -10.76 6.98 -16.22
N VAL A 187 -9.80 6.43 -15.47
CA VAL A 187 -10.04 5.93 -14.12
C VAL A 187 -10.47 7.08 -13.20
N ASN A 188 -11.73 7.05 -12.74
CA ASN A 188 -12.20 8.01 -11.76
C ASN A 188 -11.52 7.70 -10.40
N HIS A 189 -11.04 8.73 -9.71
CA HIS A 189 -10.44 8.65 -8.37
C HIS A 189 -11.16 9.55 -7.36
N GLU A 190 -12.44 9.86 -7.61
CA GLU A 190 -13.25 10.76 -6.79
C GLU A 190 -13.31 10.35 -5.31
N HIS A 191 -13.49 9.06 -4.99
CA HIS A 191 -13.49 8.59 -3.60
C HIS A 191 -12.17 8.85 -2.89
N LEU A 192 -11.03 8.66 -3.59
CA LEU A 192 -9.72 8.98 -3.03
C LEU A 192 -9.60 10.47 -2.74
N ILE A 193 -10.01 11.32 -3.69
CA ILE A 193 -9.93 12.77 -3.52
C ILE A 193 -10.85 13.25 -2.40
N LYS A 194 -12.07 12.73 -2.33
CA LYS A 194 -13.04 13.02 -1.28
C LYS A 194 -12.52 12.56 0.09
N TRP A 195 -12.02 11.33 0.20
CA TRP A 195 -11.48 10.81 1.45
C TRP A 195 -10.31 11.64 1.95
N VAL A 196 -9.36 11.99 1.08
CA VAL A 196 -8.21 12.83 1.47
C VAL A 196 -8.68 14.23 1.88
N TRP A 197 -9.70 14.78 1.21
CA TRP A 197 -10.30 16.05 1.61
C TRP A 197 -10.89 15.99 3.02
N ASP A 198 -11.78 15.03 3.26
CA ASP A 198 -12.45 14.85 4.56
C ASP A 198 -11.41 14.61 5.67
N TYR A 199 -10.40 13.77 5.42
CA TYR A 199 -9.29 13.51 6.37
C TYR A 199 -8.60 14.80 6.86
N PHE A 200 -8.28 15.72 5.97
CA PHE A 200 -7.62 16.98 6.35
C PHE A 200 -8.59 18.02 6.90
N ILE A 201 -9.87 18.01 6.49
CA ILE A 201 -10.85 19.04 6.89
C ILE A 201 -11.54 18.70 8.21
N ASP A 202 -11.88 17.45 8.48
CA ASP A 202 -12.59 17.07 9.72
C ASP A 202 -11.79 17.41 10.98
N HIS A 203 -10.46 17.49 10.85
CA HIS A 203 -9.52 17.80 11.93
C HIS A 203 -9.15 19.30 12.01
N VAL A 204 -9.89 20.18 11.34
CA VAL A 204 -9.70 21.65 11.35
C VAL A 204 -10.31 22.30 12.60
N SER A 205 -10.93 21.53 13.50
CA SER A 205 -11.57 22.05 14.71
C SER A 205 -10.60 22.53 15.82
N SER A 206 -9.28 22.49 15.59
CA SER A 206 -8.27 22.91 16.57
C SER A 206 -8.19 24.44 16.74
N PRO A 207 -7.91 24.96 17.95
CA PRO A 207 -7.69 26.39 18.19
C PRO A 207 -6.64 27.03 17.26
N VAL A 208 -5.58 26.26 16.90
CA VAL A 208 -4.52 26.70 15.97
C VAL A 208 -5.09 26.88 14.55
N SER A 209 -5.97 25.99 14.15
CA SER A 209 -6.64 26.03 12.86
C SER A 209 -7.56 27.25 12.72
N LYS A 210 -8.27 27.62 13.81
CA LYS A 210 -9.10 28.84 13.85
C LYS A 210 -8.27 30.11 13.67
N ALA A 211 -7.16 30.23 14.41
CA ALA A 211 -6.26 31.38 14.26
C ALA A 211 -5.65 31.48 12.86
N CYS A 212 -5.29 30.34 12.24
CA CYS A 212 -4.81 30.30 10.86
C CYS A 212 -5.90 30.72 9.86
N LEU A 213 -7.12 30.22 10.02
CA LEU A 213 -8.27 30.63 9.21
C LEU A 213 -8.50 32.14 9.32
N ASP A 214 -8.50 32.71 10.52
CA ASP A 214 -8.70 34.15 10.73
C ASP A 214 -7.61 34.98 10.01
N LEU A 215 -6.33 34.58 10.13
CA LEU A 215 -5.21 35.25 9.47
C LEU A 215 -5.30 35.23 7.95
N PHE A 216 -5.82 34.14 7.37
CA PHE A 216 -5.94 33.97 5.92
C PHE A 216 -7.36 34.24 5.40
N GLN A 217 -8.20 34.93 6.18
CA GLN A 217 -9.59 35.24 5.82
C GLN A 217 -10.39 34.00 5.38
N GLY A 218 -10.12 32.86 6.02
CA GLY A 218 -10.75 31.57 5.76
C GLY A 218 -10.17 30.78 4.57
N HIS A 219 -9.09 31.24 3.92
CA HIS A 219 -8.54 30.59 2.72
C HIS A 219 -7.51 29.50 2.99
N ILE A 220 -6.89 29.49 4.19
CA ILE A 220 -5.89 28.50 4.58
C ILE A 220 -6.27 27.95 5.95
N ALA A 221 -6.34 26.62 6.04
CA ALA A 221 -6.51 25.89 7.28
C ALA A 221 -5.29 25.00 7.50
N THR A 222 -4.82 24.94 8.74
CA THR A 222 -3.88 23.90 9.18
C THR A 222 -4.67 22.88 9.99
N SER A 223 -4.49 21.59 9.76
CA SER A 223 -5.14 20.55 10.57
C SER A 223 -4.14 19.92 11.54
N GLY A 224 -4.65 19.28 12.60
CA GLY A 224 -3.84 18.41 13.45
C GLY A 224 -3.55 17.04 12.84
N SER A 225 -4.01 16.79 11.60
CA SER A 225 -3.87 15.50 10.93
C SER A 225 -2.42 15.20 10.57
N THR A 226 -2.04 13.93 10.65
CA THR A 226 -0.71 13.49 10.19
C THR A 226 -0.62 13.50 8.65
N PRO A 227 0.57 13.65 8.07
CA PRO A 227 0.78 13.39 6.64
C PRO A 227 0.37 11.96 6.27
N LEU A 228 -0.04 11.76 5.01
CA LEU A 228 -0.45 10.45 4.50
C LEU A 228 0.70 9.81 3.72
N TYR A 229 1.13 8.61 4.11
CA TYR A 229 1.95 7.76 3.25
C TYR A 229 1.10 7.31 2.07
N PHE A 230 1.49 7.64 0.85
CA PHE A 230 0.68 7.49 -0.35
C PHE A 230 1.38 6.60 -1.38
N GLN A 231 0.85 5.40 -1.56
CA GLN A 231 1.45 4.34 -2.37
C GLN A 231 0.64 4.10 -3.65
N HIS A 232 1.36 3.81 -4.73
CA HIS A 232 0.83 3.07 -5.87
C HIS A 232 1.89 2.12 -6.40
N GLN A 233 1.57 1.40 -7.48
CA GLN A 233 2.48 0.42 -8.03
C GLN A 233 3.77 1.12 -8.46
N GLY A 234 4.86 0.69 -7.84
CA GLY A 234 6.24 1.11 -8.13
C GLY A 234 6.67 2.49 -7.65
N HIS A 235 5.88 3.19 -6.83
CA HIS A 235 6.35 4.42 -6.18
C HIS A 235 5.52 4.81 -4.96
N SER A 236 6.16 5.46 -4.00
CA SER A 236 5.52 6.03 -2.82
C SER A 236 5.85 7.50 -2.64
N ARG A 237 4.90 8.23 -2.07
CA ARG A 237 4.92 9.69 -1.88
C ARG A 237 4.28 10.03 -0.54
N THR A 238 4.27 11.31 -0.17
CA THR A 238 3.62 11.77 1.06
C THR A 238 2.65 12.91 0.75
N ILE A 239 1.35 12.72 1.01
CA ILE A 239 0.38 13.81 0.91
C ILE A 239 0.41 14.59 2.22
N VAL A 240 0.60 15.91 2.12
CA VAL A 240 0.69 16.83 3.27
C VAL A 240 -0.45 17.85 3.32
N GLY A 241 -1.40 17.76 2.38
CA GLY A 241 -2.59 18.60 2.39
C GLY A 241 -3.34 18.58 1.06
N VAL A 242 -4.38 19.40 1.00
CA VAL A 242 -5.26 19.55 -0.16
C VAL A 242 -5.56 21.01 -0.43
N GLN A 243 -5.80 21.35 -1.69
CA GLN A 243 -6.22 22.67 -2.13
C GLN A 243 -7.42 22.54 -3.06
N ARG A 244 -8.48 23.32 -2.81
CA ARG A 244 -9.60 23.49 -3.74
C ARG A 244 -9.58 24.89 -4.33
N ARG A 245 -9.77 24.99 -5.65
CA ARG A 245 -9.83 26.25 -6.39
C ARG A 245 -11.17 26.35 -7.11
N LYS A 246 -11.94 27.39 -6.84
CA LYS A 246 -13.15 27.72 -7.59
C LYS A 246 -12.75 28.34 -8.93
N LYS A 247 -13.34 27.87 -10.04
CA LYS A 247 -13.25 28.56 -11.34
C LYS A 247 -14.33 29.63 -11.44
N HIS A 248 -14.04 30.72 -12.16
CA HIS A 248 -14.96 31.84 -12.38
C HIS A 248 -16.23 31.47 -13.18
N ALA A 249 -16.25 30.32 -13.86
CA ALA A 249 -17.44 29.78 -14.52
C ALA A 249 -18.09 28.69 -13.64
N ALA A 250 -19.38 28.85 -13.36
CA ALA A 250 -20.16 28.05 -12.43
C ALA A 250 -20.25 26.57 -12.84
N SER A 251 -19.33 25.73 -12.33
CA SER A 251 -19.57 24.32 -11.95
C SER A 251 -18.30 23.51 -11.68
N ASN A 252 -17.12 23.88 -12.19
CA ASN A 252 -15.92 23.05 -12.04
C ASN A 252 -14.95 23.58 -10.99
N GLU A 253 -15.04 23.01 -9.78
CA GLU A 253 -14.01 23.13 -8.75
C GLU A 253 -12.80 22.27 -9.13
N GLU A 254 -11.59 22.81 -8.97
CA GLU A 254 -10.36 22.05 -9.14
C GLU A 254 -9.78 21.68 -7.79
N VAL A 255 -9.56 20.38 -7.59
CA VAL A 255 -8.88 19.86 -6.41
C VAL A 255 -7.44 19.48 -6.76
N PHE A 256 -6.53 19.84 -5.86
CA PHE A 256 -5.13 19.50 -5.94
C PHE A 256 -4.67 18.86 -4.64
N LEU A 257 -3.93 17.77 -4.75
CA LEU A 257 -3.19 17.19 -3.63
C LEU A 257 -1.85 17.92 -3.49
N LEU A 258 -1.42 18.17 -2.26
CA LEU A 258 -0.09 18.67 -1.95
C LEU A 258 0.77 17.47 -1.57
N VAL A 259 1.69 17.08 -2.45
CA VAL A 259 2.42 15.81 -2.41
C VAL A 259 3.91 16.07 -2.41
N LEU A 260 4.61 15.61 -1.37
CA LEU A 260 6.06 15.52 -1.34
C LEU A 260 6.50 14.20 -1.98
N ASP A 261 7.46 14.28 -2.91
CA ASP A 261 7.98 13.12 -3.62
C ASP A 261 9.45 12.90 -3.21
N PRO A 262 9.82 11.70 -2.70
CA PRO A 262 11.20 11.41 -2.33
C PRO A 262 12.19 11.45 -3.50
N SER A 263 11.69 11.44 -4.76
CA SER A 263 12.52 11.58 -5.96
C SER A 263 12.89 13.03 -6.28
N ASN A 264 12.36 14.02 -5.56
CA ASN A 264 12.71 15.41 -5.79
C ASN A 264 14.14 15.70 -5.33
N LYS A 265 14.93 16.35 -6.19
CA LYS A 265 16.30 16.73 -5.87
C LYS A 265 16.32 17.85 -4.84
N THR A 266 17.20 17.72 -3.86
CA THR A 266 17.36 18.70 -2.78
C THR A 266 17.68 20.09 -3.32
N GLU A 267 18.52 20.20 -4.36
CA GLU A 267 18.92 21.47 -4.96
C GLU A 267 17.73 22.20 -5.59
N GLU A 268 16.86 21.48 -6.30
CA GLU A 268 15.67 22.04 -6.95
C GLU A 268 14.68 22.56 -5.90
N LEU A 269 14.45 21.77 -4.85
CA LEU A 269 13.61 22.19 -3.73
C LEU A 269 14.19 23.43 -3.05
N LEU A 270 15.48 23.43 -2.71
CA LEU A 270 16.16 24.57 -2.08
C LEU A 270 16.08 25.84 -2.95
N GLN A 271 16.32 25.72 -4.25
CA GLN A 271 16.22 26.85 -5.17
C GLN A 271 14.78 27.40 -5.25
N SER A 272 13.78 26.52 -5.28
CA SER A 272 12.37 26.93 -5.30
C SER A 272 11.97 27.70 -4.02
N LEU A 273 12.49 27.27 -2.87
CA LEU A 273 12.22 27.91 -1.57
C LEU A 273 12.91 29.27 -1.47
N ARG A 274 14.19 29.36 -1.87
CA ARG A 274 14.96 30.62 -1.87
C ARG A 274 14.36 31.66 -2.81
N SER A 275 13.99 31.24 -4.02
CA SER A 275 13.42 32.14 -5.03
C SER A 275 11.92 32.40 -4.87
N LYS A 276 11.24 31.59 -4.04
CA LYS A 276 9.77 31.55 -3.90
C LYS A 276 9.03 31.31 -5.23
N ARG A 277 9.69 30.69 -6.21
CA ARG A 277 9.14 30.41 -7.55
C ARG A 277 9.14 28.90 -7.81
N ASN A 278 8.29 28.46 -8.72
CA ASN A 278 8.19 27.06 -9.20
C ASN A 278 7.88 25.97 -8.15
N TRP A 279 7.84 26.28 -6.85
CA TRP A 279 7.54 25.32 -5.78
C TRP A 279 6.22 24.55 -6.02
N GLN A 280 5.23 25.18 -6.65
CA GLN A 280 3.96 24.54 -6.98
C GLN A 280 4.14 23.33 -7.91
N LYS A 281 5.09 23.37 -8.84
CA LYS A 281 5.36 22.24 -9.73
C LYS A 281 5.94 21.04 -8.97
N LEU A 282 6.65 21.30 -7.87
CA LEU A 282 7.23 20.27 -7.02
C LEU A 282 6.18 19.58 -6.16
N ILE A 283 5.24 20.33 -5.59
CA ILE A 283 4.31 19.78 -4.59
C ILE A 283 2.87 19.58 -5.10
N LYS A 284 2.39 20.41 -6.02
CA LYS A 284 0.97 20.42 -6.40
C LYS A 284 0.70 19.35 -7.45
N ARG A 285 -0.26 18.47 -7.19
CA ARG A 285 -0.69 17.39 -8.09
C ARG A 285 -2.19 17.51 -8.34
N GLY A 286 -2.56 17.76 -9.59
CA GLY A 286 -3.98 17.74 -9.99
C GLY A 286 -4.50 16.31 -10.06
N VAL A 287 -5.81 16.13 -9.89
CA VAL A 287 -6.45 14.80 -9.92
C VAL A 287 -6.12 14.02 -11.21
N HIS A 288 -6.04 14.70 -12.36
CA HIS A 288 -5.66 14.12 -13.65
C HIS A 288 -4.25 13.49 -13.70
N THR A 289 -3.40 13.78 -12.71
CA THR A 289 -2.06 13.16 -12.59
C THR A 289 -2.11 11.78 -11.92
N LEU A 290 -3.24 11.42 -11.31
CA LEU A 290 -3.48 10.10 -10.74
C LEU A 290 -3.92 9.17 -11.86
N LYS A 291 -3.00 8.31 -12.33
CA LYS A 291 -3.22 7.42 -13.49
C LYS A 291 -3.18 5.93 -13.14
N LYS A 292 -2.80 5.57 -11.92
CA LYS A 292 -2.71 4.17 -11.49
C LYS A 292 -4.09 3.68 -11.09
N ARG A 293 -4.40 2.44 -11.45
CA ARG A 293 -5.72 1.81 -11.18
C ARG A 293 -6.08 1.77 -9.70
N SER A 294 -5.08 1.75 -8.84
CA SER A 294 -5.32 1.76 -7.41
C SER A 294 -4.20 2.47 -6.67
N TYR A 295 -4.53 2.85 -5.46
CA TYR A 295 -3.66 3.53 -4.53
C TYR A 295 -3.94 2.98 -3.13
N GLN A 296 -2.94 3.07 -2.28
CA GLN A 296 -3.11 2.83 -0.86
C GLN A 296 -2.61 4.04 -0.08
N VAL A 297 -3.25 4.29 1.04
CA VAL A 297 -2.87 5.33 1.99
C VAL A 297 -2.60 4.67 3.33
N CYS A 298 -1.52 5.07 4.00
CA CYS A 298 -1.32 4.83 5.42
C CYS A 298 -1.25 6.15 6.18
N TYR A 299 -1.99 6.23 7.27
CA TYR A 299 -2.01 7.36 8.20
C TYR A 299 -1.92 6.86 9.63
N VAL A 300 -1.61 7.75 10.58
CA VAL A 300 -1.51 7.41 11.99
C VAL A 300 -2.50 8.22 12.78
N GLU A 301 -3.37 7.55 13.53
CA GLU A 301 -4.28 8.20 14.47
C GLU A 301 -3.54 8.62 15.75
N PRO A 302 -3.95 9.71 16.42
CA PRO A 302 -3.33 10.13 17.67
C PRO A 302 -3.39 9.06 18.78
N GLY A 303 -2.33 9.03 19.58
CA GLY A 303 -2.21 8.22 20.79
C GLY A 303 -1.57 6.85 20.57
N ILE A 304 -1.36 6.15 21.68
CA ILE A 304 -0.66 4.87 21.75
C ILE A 304 -1.64 3.75 22.10
N ALA A 305 -1.52 2.64 21.38
CA ALA A 305 -2.27 1.41 21.60
C ALA A 305 -1.53 0.52 22.60
N GLU A 306 -2.28 -0.05 23.54
CA GLU A 306 -1.76 -0.90 24.61
C GLU A 306 -2.62 -2.15 24.79
N GLY A 307 -2.09 -3.16 25.48
CA GLY A 307 -2.84 -4.36 25.85
C GLY A 307 -3.47 -5.07 24.65
N GLN A 308 -4.79 -5.28 24.70
CA GLN A 308 -5.53 -5.99 23.66
C GLN A 308 -5.52 -5.23 22.32
N GLU A 309 -5.64 -3.91 22.33
CA GLU A 309 -5.63 -3.09 21.11
C GLU A 309 -4.32 -3.32 20.32
N LEU A 310 -3.19 -3.37 21.02
CA LEU A 310 -1.89 -3.62 20.40
C LEU A 310 -1.80 -5.02 19.76
N GLN A 311 -2.40 -6.03 20.38
CA GLN A 311 -2.45 -7.38 19.79
C GLN A 311 -3.32 -7.40 18.52
N GLU A 312 -4.43 -6.66 18.52
CA GLU A 312 -5.29 -6.54 17.33
C GLU A 312 -4.59 -5.83 16.18
N LEU A 313 -3.73 -4.84 16.48
CA LEU A 313 -2.93 -4.13 15.47
C LEU A 313 -1.89 -5.01 14.79
N LYS A 314 -1.49 -6.16 15.35
CA LYS A 314 -0.58 -7.11 14.67
C LYS A 314 -1.14 -7.63 13.36
N ILE A 315 -2.46 -7.74 13.28
CA ILE A 315 -3.18 -8.16 12.07
C ILE A 315 -3.49 -6.92 11.23
N LEU A 316 -2.94 -6.89 10.01
CA LEU A 316 -3.22 -5.81 9.07
C LEU A 316 -4.66 -5.92 8.55
N LYS A 317 -5.38 -4.81 8.66
CA LYS A 317 -6.73 -4.61 8.11
C LYS A 317 -6.73 -3.29 7.34
N SER A 318 -7.42 -3.28 6.21
CA SER A 318 -7.58 -2.12 5.33
C SER A 318 -9.06 -1.76 5.16
N GLU A 319 -9.35 -0.47 5.12
CA GLU A 319 -10.64 0.02 4.64
C GLU A 319 -10.61 0.05 3.11
N HIS A 320 -11.66 -0.41 2.44
CA HIS A 320 -11.71 -0.52 0.98
C HIS A 320 -12.75 0.42 0.39
N PHE A 321 -12.31 1.29 -0.53
CA PHE A 321 -13.16 2.12 -1.35
C PHE A 321 -13.03 1.68 -2.82
N TYR A 322 -14.17 1.32 -3.41
CA TYR A 322 -14.29 1.00 -4.83
C TYR A 322 -14.89 2.20 -5.55
N ASN A 323 -14.35 2.57 -6.71
CA ASN A 323 -14.93 3.62 -7.55
C ASN A 323 -16.04 3.08 -8.46
#